data_AF-U3AR27-F1
#
_entry.id   AF-U3AR27-F1
#
_cell.length_a   1.000
_cell.length_b   1.000
_cell.length_c   1.000
_cell.angle_alpha   90.00
_cell.angle_beta   90.00
_cell.angle_gamma   90.00
#
_symmetry.space_group_name_H-M   'P 1'
#
loop_
_entity.id
_entity.type
_entity.pdbx_description
1 polymer ?
#
loop_
_entity_poly.entity_id
_entity_poly.type
_entity_poly.pdbx_seq_one_letter_code
_entity_poly.pdbx_strand_id
1 'polypeptide(L)'
;MTTTSFKAHSDVSQDEQYQRSALRLMRIVAETLTVLERPRSQQNVTEALMDLDGLYSDYCDTFIAPINPTFDEVIGFIESQSVESNVPQHLRGRTKRTIALEVYLSEFDGPNAVLSALRYIMQYDKGYMDKIVAASLPILDRLGVEQCLELAPPMSIKFEQEGTI
;
A
#
# COMPACT_ATOMS: atom_id res chain seq x y z
N MET A 1 30.96 21.00 39.87
CA MET A 1 29.72 21.66 39.46
C MET A 1 29.25 21.00 38.17
N THR A 2 28.02 20.51 38.23
CA THR A 2 27.28 19.68 37.30
C THR A 2 26.92 20.43 36.02
N THR A 3 27.00 19.79 34.85
CA THR A 3 26.00 19.98 33.78
C THR A 3 25.90 18.70 32.97
N THR A 4 24.92 17.88 33.35
CA THR A 4 24.33 16.81 32.54
C THR A 4 23.70 17.45 31.30
N SER A 5 24.16 17.09 30.10
CA SER A 5 23.43 17.41 28.87
C SER A 5 22.75 16.13 28.37
N PHE A 6 21.43 16.17 28.51
CA PHE A 6 20.45 15.14 28.20
C PHE A 6 20.34 15.00 26.68
N LYS A 7 20.83 13.90 26.12
CA LYS A 7 20.70 13.57 24.70
C LYS A 7 19.49 12.64 24.52
N ALA A 8 18.30 13.22 24.45
CA ALA A 8 17.08 12.50 24.09
C ALA A 8 16.63 12.98 22.70
N HIS A 9 17.07 12.31 21.62
CA HIS A 9 16.57 12.58 20.26
C HIS A 9 16.92 11.48 19.23
N SER A 10 16.68 10.20 19.55
CA SER A 10 16.71 9.13 18.52
C SER A 10 16.10 7.82 19.03
N ASP A 11 14.85 7.84 19.50
CA ASP A 11 14.14 6.61 19.88
C ASP A 11 12.62 6.79 19.76
N VAL A 12 12.14 7.26 18.59
CA VAL A 12 10.82 6.76 18.16
C VAL A 12 11.07 5.28 17.92
N SER A 13 10.58 4.42 18.82
CA SER A 13 10.87 3.00 18.73
C SER A 13 10.44 2.48 17.35
N GLN A 14 11.21 1.56 16.77
CA GLN A 14 10.85 0.93 15.50
C GLN A 14 9.40 0.41 15.53
N ASP A 15 8.95 -0.08 16.69
CA ASP A 15 7.59 -0.55 16.94
C ASP A 15 6.53 0.56 16.77
N GLU A 16 6.79 1.77 17.26
CA GLU A 16 5.90 2.92 17.05
C GLU A 16 5.79 3.32 15.58
N GLN A 17 6.90 3.22 14.83
CA GLN A 17 6.92 3.47 13.39
C GLN A 17 6.12 2.40 12.62
N TYR A 18 6.31 1.12 12.94
CA TYR A 18 5.54 0.03 12.35
C TYR A 18 4.05 0.15 12.67
N GLN A 19 3.69 0.50 13.90
CA GLN A 19 2.30 0.72 14.30
C GLN A 19 1.67 1.88 13.51
N ARG A 20 2.39 2.98 13.32
CA ARG A 20 1.92 4.13 12.54
C ARG A 20 1.74 3.78 11.06
N SER A 21 2.67 3.02 10.49
CA SER A 21 2.57 2.50 9.11
C SER A 21 1.41 1.50 8.96
N ALA A 22 1.21 0.62 9.93
CA ALA A 22 0.08 -0.31 9.95
C ALA A 22 -1.26 0.43 9.96
N LEU A 23 -1.41 1.46 10.79
CA LEU A 23 -2.62 2.30 10.84
C LEU A 23 -2.87 3.04 9.51
N ARG A 24 -1.82 3.58 8.89
CA ARG A 24 -1.90 4.18 7.55
C ARG A 24 -2.35 3.15 6.50
N LEU A 25 -1.75 1.96 6.49
CA LEU A 25 -2.10 0.89 5.55
C LEU A 25 -3.56 0.46 5.72
N MET A 26 -4.02 0.26 6.96
CA MET A 26 -5.42 -0.09 7.24
C MET A 26 -6.39 0.97 6.74
N ARG A 27 -6.07 2.26 6.87
CA ARG A 27 -6.89 3.32 6.26
C ARG A 27 -6.91 3.23 4.75
N ILE A 28 -5.77 3.04 4.09
CA ILE A 28 -5.75 2.91 2.62
C ILE A 28 -6.62 1.73 2.17
N VAL A 29 -6.45 0.55 2.79
CA VAL A 29 -7.26 -0.63 2.50
C VAL A 29 -8.76 -0.38 2.70
N ALA A 30 -9.14 0.20 3.84
CA ALA A 30 -10.53 0.44 4.18
C ALA A 30 -11.22 1.45 3.25
N GLU A 31 -10.52 2.51 2.84
CA GLU A 31 -11.03 3.50 1.89
C GLU A 31 -11.14 2.89 0.48
N THR A 32 -10.17 2.06 0.06
CA THR A 32 -10.24 1.32 -1.20
C THR A 32 -11.45 0.38 -1.22
N LEU A 33 -11.70 -0.37 -0.14
CA LEU A 33 -12.88 -1.23 -0.02
C LEU A 33 -14.18 -0.42 -0.11
N THR A 34 -14.23 0.74 0.54
CA THR A 34 -15.41 1.64 0.48
C THR A 34 -15.69 2.09 -0.95
N VAL A 35 -14.66 2.51 -1.68
CA VAL A 35 -14.80 2.95 -3.08
C VAL A 35 -15.16 1.78 -3.99
N LEU A 36 -14.67 0.57 -3.72
CA LEU A 36 -15.07 -0.67 -4.41
C LEU A 36 -16.46 -1.19 -3.99
N GLU A 37 -17.21 -0.44 -3.18
CA GLU A 37 -18.53 -0.84 -2.65
C GLU A 37 -18.49 -2.18 -1.87
N ARG A 38 -17.33 -2.53 -1.31
CA ARG A 38 -17.14 -3.70 -0.45
C ARG A 38 -17.24 -3.27 1.01
N PRO A 39 -17.91 -4.05 1.89
CA PRO A 39 -18.01 -3.68 3.29
C PRO A 39 -16.65 -3.73 3.98
N ARG A 40 -16.40 -2.77 4.88
CA ARG A 40 -15.21 -2.72 5.73
C ARG A 40 -15.28 -3.70 6.91
N SER A 41 -15.71 -4.93 6.65
CA SER A 41 -15.72 -5.98 7.67
C SER A 41 -14.28 -6.35 8.03
N GLN A 42 -14.06 -6.85 9.26
CA GLN A 42 -12.74 -7.31 9.67
C GLN A 42 -12.20 -8.39 8.73
N GLN A 43 -13.07 -9.29 8.25
CA GLN A 43 -12.71 -10.28 7.24
C GLN A 43 -12.21 -9.64 5.94
N ASN A 44 -12.97 -8.71 5.35
CA ASN A 44 -12.58 -8.10 4.07
C ASN A 44 -11.31 -7.26 4.19
N VAL A 45 -11.13 -6.55 5.32
CA VAL A 45 -9.89 -5.78 5.56
C VAL A 45 -8.70 -6.74 5.72
N THR A 46 -8.86 -7.83 6.45
CA THR A 46 -7.81 -8.85 6.60
C THR A 46 -7.43 -9.49 5.27
N GLU A 47 -8.41 -9.90 4.47
CA GLU A 47 -8.18 -10.47 3.13
C GLU A 47 -7.43 -9.47 2.23
N ALA A 48 -7.87 -8.21 2.21
CA ALA A 48 -7.24 -7.15 1.42
C ALA A 48 -5.81 -6.80 1.90
N LEU A 49 -5.52 -6.91 3.21
CA LEU A 49 -4.17 -6.77 3.74
C LEU A 49 -3.25 -7.92 3.29
N MET A 50 -3.78 -9.14 3.19
CA MET A 50 -3.01 -10.32 2.76
C MET A 50 -2.76 -10.32 1.24
N ASP A 51 -3.64 -9.71 0.45
CA ASP A 51 -3.52 -9.63 -1.01
C ASP A 51 -3.65 -8.18 -1.52
N LEU A 52 -2.61 -7.38 -1.25
CA LEU A 52 -2.52 -6.00 -1.71
C LEU A 52 -2.43 -5.88 -3.24
N ASP A 53 -1.83 -6.87 -3.90
CA ASP A 53 -1.71 -6.94 -5.36
C ASP A 53 -3.09 -7.14 -6.01
N GLY A 54 -3.89 -8.09 -5.49
CA GLY A 54 -5.27 -8.29 -5.92
C GLY A 54 -6.16 -7.08 -5.67
N LEU A 55 -6.07 -6.47 -4.47
CA LEU A 55 -6.80 -5.24 -4.16
C LEU A 55 -6.49 -4.11 -5.15
N TYR A 56 -5.21 -3.97 -5.52
CA TYR A 56 -4.77 -2.95 -6.47
C TYR A 56 -5.27 -3.22 -7.89
N SER A 57 -5.21 -4.48 -8.35
CA SER A 57 -5.77 -4.88 -9.64
C SER A 57 -7.27 -4.59 -9.70
N ASP A 58 -8.02 -5.03 -8.69
CA ASP A 58 -9.47 -4.82 -8.62
C ASP A 58 -9.85 -3.34 -8.73
N TYR A 59 -9.10 -2.48 -8.05
CA TYR A 59 -9.27 -1.04 -8.13
C TYR A 59 -9.04 -0.51 -9.56
N CYS A 60 -7.95 -0.93 -10.20
CA CYS A 60 -7.63 -0.48 -11.56
C CYS A 60 -8.65 -0.99 -12.59
N ASP A 61 -9.08 -2.24 -12.46
CA ASP A 61 -10.08 -2.84 -13.34
C ASP A 61 -11.45 -2.15 -13.20
N THR A 62 -11.79 -1.71 -11.99
CA THR A 62 -13.07 -1.03 -11.73
C THR A 62 -13.07 0.43 -12.18
N PHE A 63 -11.98 1.18 -11.98
CA PHE A 63 -11.97 2.63 -12.15
C PHE A 63 -11.10 3.15 -13.29
N ILE A 64 -10.09 2.40 -13.71
CA ILE A 64 -9.14 2.82 -14.74
C ILE A 64 -9.48 2.18 -16.09
N ALA A 65 -9.82 0.89 -16.12
CA ALA A 65 -10.19 0.22 -17.36
C ALA A 65 -11.37 0.92 -18.10
N PRO A 66 -12.47 1.33 -17.43
CA PRO A 66 -13.61 1.92 -18.13
C PRO A 66 -13.33 3.30 -18.75
N ILE A 67 -12.36 4.04 -18.22
CA ILE A 67 -12.00 5.38 -18.72
C ILE A 67 -10.92 5.33 -19.80
N ASN A 68 -10.30 4.17 -20.04
CA ASN A 68 -9.24 4.03 -21.02
C ASN A 68 -9.50 2.85 -21.99
N PRO A 69 -9.89 3.12 -23.25
CA PRO A 69 -10.31 2.08 -24.19
C PRO A 69 -9.23 1.05 -24.53
N THR A 70 -7.95 1.40 -24.36
CA THR A 70 -6.82 0.52 -24.69
C THR A 70 -6.27 -0.21 -23.47
N PHE A 71 -6.90 -0.08 -22.30
CA PHE A 71 -6.39 -0.63 -21.04
C PHE A 71 -6.09 -2.13 -21.12
N ASP A 72 -7.07 -2.94 -21.48
CA ASP A 72 -6.92 -4.40 -21.49
C ASP A 72 -5.87 -4.88 -22.51
N GLU A 73 -5.84 -4.26 -23.69
CA GLU A 73 -4.87 -4.58 -24.75
C GLU A 73 -3.44 -4.25 -24.30
N VAL A 74 -3.24 -3.05 -23.74
CA VAL A 74 -1.91 -2.59 -23.29
C VAL A 74 -1.44 -3.40 -22.08
N ILE A 75 -2.31 -3.66 -21.11
CA ILE A 75 -1.96 -4.48 -19.94
C ILE A 75 -1.60 -5.90 -20.38
N GLY A 76 -2.41 -6.56 -21.22
CA GLY A 76 -2.11 -7.90 -21.72
C GLY A 76 -0.81 -7.96 -22.53
N PHE A 77 -0.53 -6.93 -23.34
CA PHE A 77 0.74 -6.80 -24.04
C PHE A 77 1.92 -6.71 -23.08
N ILE A 78 1.87 -5.82 -22.08
CA ILE A 78 2.94 -5.67 -21.08
C ILE A 78 3.14 -6.98 -20.29
N GLU A 79 2.05 -7.65 -19.88
CA GLU A 79 2.12 -8.94 -19.19
C GLU A 79 2.83 -10.01 -20.04
N SER A 80 2.56 -10.06 -21.34
CA SER A 80 3.22 -10.98 -22.28
C SER A 80 4.72 -10.69 -22.48
N GLN A 81 5.10 -9.42 -22.36
CA GLN A 81 6.47 -8.94 -22.55
C GLN A 81 7.30 -8.97 -21.27
N SER A 82 6.67 -9.15 -20.11
CA SER A 82 7.33 -9.08 -18.81
C SER A 82 8.30 -10.26 -18.61
N VAL A 83 9.55 -10.04 -19.04
CA VAL A 83 10.68 -10.91 -18.73
C VAL A 83 11.20 -10.54 -17.34
N GLU A 84 11.26 -11.51 -16.43
CA GLU A 84 11.65 -11.34 -15.02
C GLU A 84 12.99 -10.59 -14.82
N SER A 85 13.86 -10.57 -15.84
CA SER A 85 15.18 -9.93 -15.78
C SER A 85 15.15 -8.39 -15.79
N ASN A 86 14.04 -7.74 -16.18
CA ASN A 86 13.96 -6.27 -16.29
C ASN A 86 12.97 -5.62 -15.30
N VAL A 87 12.53 -6.35 -14.27
CA VAL A 87 11.58 -5.83 -13.28
C VAL A 87 12.29 -4.92 -12.26
N PRO A 88 11.81 -3.68 -12.02
CA PRO A 88 12.34 -2.80 -10.99
C PRO A 88 12.41 -3.48 -9.62
N GLN A 89 13.43 -3.15 -8.81
CA GLN A 89 13.69 -3.86 -7.55
C GLN A 89 12.49 -3.89 -6.60
N HIS A 90 11.74 -2.78 -6.47
CA HIS A 90 10.58 -2.70 -5.59
C HIS A 90 9.39 -3.57 -6.05
N LEU A 91 9.30 -3.89 -7.34
CA LEU A 91 8.25 -4.76 -7.89
C LEU A 91 8.63 -6.24 -7.95
N ARG A 92 9.85 -6.61 -7.52
CA ARG A 92 10.26 -8.01 -7.50
C ARG A 92 9.38 -8.81 -6.53
N GLY A 93 8.86 -9.94 -7.02
CA GLY A 93 7.94 -10.79 -6.26
C GLY A 93 6.48 -10.35 -6.27
N ARG A 94 6.15 -9.23 -6.94
CA ARG A 94 4.77 -8.82 -7.23
C ARG A 94 4.20 -9.62 -8.40
N THR A 95 2.87 -9.62 -8.55
CA THR A 95 2.23 -10.29 -9.68
C THR A 95 2.59 -9.61 -11.01
N LYS A 96 2.53 -10.36 -12.11
CA LYS A 96 2.73 -9.78 -13.46
C LYS A 96 1.74 -8.66 -13.74
N ARG A 97 0.50 -8.79 -13.25
CA ARG A 97 -0.52 -7.77 -13.38
C ARG A 97 -0.16 -6.48 -12.66
N THR A 98 0.29 -6.56 -11.40
CA THR A 98 0.79 -5.41 -10.64
C THR A 98 1.93 -4.69 -11.38
N ILE A 99 2.88 -5.45 -11.94
CA ILE A 99 3.99 -4.89 -12.71
C ILE A 99 3.47 -4.17 -13.95
N ALA A 100 2.55 -4.80 -14.69
CA ALA A 100 1.96 -4.20 -15.89
C ALA A 100 1.17 -2.93 -15.58
N LEU A 101 0.41 -2.92 -14.47
CA LEU A 101 -0.31 -1.75 -13.99
C LEU A 101 0.61 -0.60 -13.63
N GLU A 102 1.72 -0.85 -12.92
CA GLU A 102 2.68 0.21 -12.59
C GLU A 102 3.39 0.79 -13.83
N VAL A 103 3.73 -0.06 -14.81
CA VAL A 103 4.28 0.39 -16.10
C VAL A 103 3.24 1.20 -16.87
N TYR A 104 2.00 0.75 -16.93
CA TYR A 104 0.93 1.45 -17.62
C TYR A 104 0.63 2.82 -16.98
N LEU A 105 0.60 2.87 -15.64
CA LEU A 105 0.29 4.08 -14.90
C LEU A 105 1.49 5.01 -14.74
N SER A 106 2.71 4.65 -15.16
CA SER A 106 3.86 5.57 -15.11
C SER A 106 3.63 6.85 -15.93
N GLU A 107 2.86 6.73 -17.01
CA GLU A 107 2.49 7.82 -17.91
C GLU A 107 1.16 8.51 -17.49
N PHE A 108 0.53 8.05 -16.42
CA PHE A 108 -0.79 8.51 -15.97
C PHE A 108 -0.72 9.15 -14.58
N ASP A 109 -0.94 10.45 -14.52
CA ASP A 109 -1.23 11.15 -13.26
C ASP A 109 -2.62 10.72 -12.79
N GLY A 110 -2.64 9.78 -11.86
CA GLY A 110 -3.84 9.12 -11.34
C GLY A 110 -5.01 10.06 -10.99
N PRO A 111 -6.27 9.58 -11.04
CA PRO A 111 -7.42 10.45 -11.04
C PRO A 111 -7.86 10.89 -9.63
N ASN A 112 -7.34 10.25 -8.57
CA ASN A 112 -7.74 10.49 -7.19
C ASN A 112 -6.72 9.99 -6.15
N ALA A 113 -6.97 10.35 -4.88
CA ALA A 113 -6.12 10.03 -3.75
C ALA A 113 -5.99 8.53 -3.44
N VAL A 114 -7.02 7.73 -3.72
CA VAL A 114 -7.01 6.27 -3.47
C VAL A 114 -6.02 5.59 -4.41
N LEU A 115 -6.07 5.93 -5.71
CA LEU A 115 -5.08 5.39 -6.65
C LEU A 115 -3.67 5.80 -6.24
N SER A 116 -3.45 7.08 -5.92
CA SER A 116 -2.14 7.55 -5.48
C SER A 116 -1.64 6.79 -4.25
N ALA A 117 -2.51 6.50 -3.29
CA ALA A 117 -2.16 5.75 -2.09
C ALA A 117 -1.84 4.28 -2.39
N LEU A 118 -2.60 3.62 -3.27
CA LEU A 118 -2.33 2.24 -3.69
C LEU A 118 -1.02 2.12 -4.46
N ARG A 119 -0.79 3.00 -5.44
CA ARG A 119 0.49 3.09 -6.17
C ARG A 119 1.65 3.28 -5.22
N TYR A 120 1.45 4.12 -4.22
CA TYR A 120 2.46 4.41 -3.24
C TYR A 120 2.81 3.19 -2.35
N ILE A 121 1.86 2.30 -2.06
CA ILE A 121 2.14 0.99 -1.46
C ILE A 121 3.03 0.14 -2.38
N MET A 122 2.79 0.17 -3.69
CA MET A 122 3.54 -0.63 -4.66
C MET A 122 5.00 -0.17 -4.84
N GLN A 123 5.31 1.08 -4.50
CA GLN A 123 6.68 1.61 -4.53
C GLN A 123 7.60 1.00 -3.45
N TYR A 124 7.04 0.35 -2.44
CA TYR A 124 7.80 -0.39 -1.44
C TYR A 124 8.10 -1.81 -1.91
N ASP A 125 9.32 -2.28 -1.60
CA ASP A 125 9.64 -3.68 -1.83
C ASP A 125 8.69 -4.59 -1.05
N LYS A 126 8.39 -5.75 -1.64
CA LYS A 126 7.41 -6.69 -1.09
C LYS A 126 7.79 -7.14 0.34
N GLY A 127 9.06 -7.36 0.64
CA GLY A 127 9.50 -7.83 1.95
C GLY A 127 9.27 -6.78 3.05
N TYR A 128 9.48 -5.50 2.76
CA TYR A 128 9.11 -4.42 3.66
C TYR A 128 7.59 -4.37 3.88
N MET A 129 6.80 -4.44 2.80
CA MET A 129 5.35 -4.43 2.91
C MET A 129 4.81 -5.64 3.69
N ASP A 130 5.39 -6.83 3.50
CA ASP A 130 5.03 -8.04 4.25
C ASP A 130 5.22 -7.83 5.76
N LYS A 131 6.25 -7.07 6.19
CA LYS A 131 6.44 -6.68 7.60
C LYS A 131 5.36 -5.72 8.10
N ILE A 132 4.97 -4.73 7.30
CA ILE A 132 3.87 -3.82 7.65
C ILE A 132 2.55 -4.59 7.78
N VAL A 133 2.27 -5.51 6.85
CA VAL A 133 1.08 -6.37 6.89
C VAL A 133 1.10 -7.24 8.16
N ALA A 134 2.22 -7.89 8.44
CA ALA A 134 2.38 -8.71 9.66
C ALA A 134 2.17 -7.90 10.95
N ALA A 135 2.60 -6.64 10.99
CA ALA A 135 2.34 -5.73 12.11
C ALA A 135 0.87 -5.27 12.17
N SER A 136 0.17 -5.20 11.03
CA SER A 136 -1.21 -4.71 10.94
C SER A 136 -2.23 -5.69 11.49
N LEU A 137 -2.07 -6.99 11.21
CA LEU A 137 -3.02 -8.03 11.63
C LEU A 137 -3.31 -8.06 13.15
N PRO A 138 -2.31 -8.10 14.06
CA PRO A 138 -2.59 -8.11 15.50
C PRO A 138 -3.20 -6.80 16.01
N ILE A 139 -2.93 -5.67 15.35
CA ILE A 139 -3.54 -4.38 15.70
C ILE A 139 -5.02 -4.41 15.32
N LEU A 140 -5.32 -4.88 14.10
CA LEU A 140 -6.68 -5.04 13.61
C LEU A 140 -7.50 -5.97 14.50
N ASP A 141 -6.94 -7.11 14.90
CA ASP A 141 -7.63 -8.07 15.77
C ASP A 141 -7.92 -7.49 17.17
N ARG A 142 -7.03 -6.63 17.67
CA ARG A 142 -7.16 -6.03 19.01
C ARG A 142 -8.14 -4.85 19.04
N LEU A 143 -8.12 -4.00 18.01
CA LEU A 143 -8.84 -2.71 18.00
C LEU A 143 -10.11 -2.75 17.14
N GLY A 144 -10.17 -3.63 16.16
CA GLY A 144 -11.21 -3.61 15.13
C GLY A 144 -11.04 -2.48 14.13
N VAL A 145 -11.79 -2.56 13.02
CA VAL A 145 -11.62 -1.66 11.86
C VAL A 145 -11.85 -0.19 12.23
N GLU A 146 -12.99 0.14 12.85
CA GLU A 146 -13.36 1.54 13.09
C GLU A 146 -12.37 2.26 14.03
N GLN A 147 -11.93 1.60 15.11
CA GLN A 147 -10.94 2.19 16.02
C GLN A 147 -9.57 2.36 15.34
N CYS A 148 -9.17 1.42 14.48
CA CYS A 148 -7.96 1.59 13.65
C CYS A 148 -8.09 2.82 12.74
N LEU A 149 -9.25 3.09 12.16
CA LEU A 149 -9.48 4.25 11.30
C LEU A 149 -9.50 5.57 12.07
N GLU A 150 -10.02 5.59 13.29
CA GLU A 150 -9.98 6.76 14.18
C GLU A 150 -8.55 7.13 14.58
N LEU A 151 -7.71 6.12 14.84
CA LEU A 151 -6.30 6.31 15.21
C LEU A 151 -5.39 6.53 14.00
N ALA A 152 -5.82 6.12 12.81
CA ALA A 152 -5.06 6.33 11.59
C ALA A 152 -4.98 7.82 11.25
N PRO A 153 -3.80 8.30 10.81
CA PRO A 153 -3.68 9.67 10.32
C PRO A 153 -4.61 9.86 9.10
N PRO A 154 -4.99 11.11 8.77
CA PRO A 154 -5.76 11.38 7.58
C PRO A 154 -5.05 10.83 6.34
N MET A 155 -5.81 10.47 5.32
CA MET A 155 -5.26 9.89 4.09
C MET A 155 -4.33 10.90 3.39
N SER A 156 -3.05 10.81 3.73
CA SER A 156 -1.95 11.57 3.14
C SER A 156 -1.00 10.58 2.47
N ILE A 157 -0.58 10.86 1.24
CA ILE A 157 0.08 9.93 0.31
C ILE A 157 1.58 9.70 0.67
N LYS A 158 1.94 9.75 1.95
CA LYS A 158 3.33 9.61 2.41
C LYS A 158 3.40 8.66 3.59
N PHE A 159 4.06 7.53 3.42
CA PHE A 159 4.72 6.71 4.43
C PHE A 159 6.09 7.39 4.59
N GLU A 160 6.59 7.52 5.80
CA GLU A 160 7.91 8.13 5.95
C GLU A 160 8.93 7.13 5.38
N GLN A 161 9.46 7.43 4.18
CA GLN A 161 10.53 6.68 3.55
C GLN A 161 11.80 6.93 4.38
N GLU A 162 12.13 6.00 5.28
CA GLU A 162 13.42 6.04 5.96
C GLU A 162 14.06 4.65 6.02
N GLY A 163 15.27 4.56 5.46
CA GLY A 163 16.20 3.46 5.73
C GLY A 163 16.49 2.50 4.57
N THR A 164 16.90 2.99 3.40
CA THR A 164 17.97 2.28 2.70
C THR A 164 19.22 2.38 3.56
N ILE A 165 19.63 1.26 4.15
CA ILE A 165 21.04 0.98 4.39
C ILE A 165 21.41 -0.16 3.45
#